data_AF-A0A562SN78-F1
#
_entry.id   AF-A0A562SN78-F1
#
_cell.length_a   1.000
_cell.length_b   1.000
_cell.length_c   1.000
_cell.angle_alpha   90.00
_cell.angle_beta   90.00
_cell.angle_gamma   90.00
#
_symmetry.space_group_name_H-M   'P 1'
#
loop_
_entity.id
_entity.type
_entity.pdbx_description
1 polymer ?
#
loop_
_entity_poly.entity_id
_entity_poly.type
_entity_poly.pdbx_seq_one_letter_code
_entity_poly.pdbx_strand_id
1 'polypeptide(L)'
;MTKPTDSGPSSRRGVFAAGLAGAVAALAAVYVIAGPNGNTANGESCKIALQAAAAAKPFATGEVAAFLPAQKPLGLSEIAFLGPHDELLKMSDFAGKTVLLNLWATWCAPCRKEMPALDKLQADLGSEEFEVVAVNLDRGGPEKPKAFLQEIGVSRLGYYHDSSNRLLQDLRAKARATGLPTTILIGPEGCEIGTMYGPAEWADSDAVNLIRAAMAPKAGS
;
A
#
# COMPACT_ATOMS: atom_id res chain seq x y z
N MET A 1 30.30 -78.18 -23.90
CA MET A 1 29.70 -77.60 -22.68
C MET A 1 29.64 -76.10 -22.85
N THR A 2 28.44 -75.52 -22.88
CA THR A 2 28.19 -74.11 -23.19
C THR A 2 26.96 -73.63 -22.41
N LYS A 3 26.90 -72.32 -22.14
CA LYS A 3 25.82 -71.56 -21.43
C LYS A 3 24.40 -71.83 -21.99
N PRO A 4 23.29 -71.47 -21.30
CA PRO A 4 23.14 -70.52 -20.18
C PRO A 4 22.64 -71.21 -18.88
N THR A 5 22.19 -70.54 -17.79
CA THR A 5 21.94 -69.10 -17.49
C THR A 5 22.54 -68.75 -16.09
N ASP A 6 22.06 -67.90 -15.17
CA ASP A 6 20.96 -66.92 -15.07
C ASP A 6 21.33 -65.73 -14.14
N SER A 7 20.60 -64.61 -14.22
CA SER A 7 20.71 -63.43 -13.34
C SER A 7 19.41 -62.63 -13.32
N GLY A 8 18.84 -62.40 -12.13
CA GLY A 8 17.49 -61.84 -11.95
C GLY A 8 17.28 -60.41 -12.50
N PRO A 9 16.02 -60.04 -12.83
CA PRO A 9 15.71 -58.81 -13.56
C PRO A 9 15.94 -57.55 -12.72
N SER A 10 16.63 -56.56 -13.30
CA SER A 10 16.87 -55.27 -12.66
C SER A 10 15.59 -54.41 -12.61
N SER A 11 15.29 -53.85 -11.43
CA SER A 11 14.05 -53.11 -11.17
C SER A 11 14.05 -51.70 -11.80
N ARG A 12 13.85 -51.64 -13.12
CA ARG A 12 13.66 -50.38 -13.85
C ARG A 12 12.46 -49.55 -13.32
N ARG A 13 11.46 -50.19 -12.72
CA ARG A 13 10.24 -49.53 -12.19
C ARG A 13 10.54 -48.46 -11.13
N GLY A 14 11.53 -48.66 -10.26
CA GLY A 14 11.87 -47.69 -9.20
C GLY A 14 12.37 -46.35 -9.77
N VAL A 15 13.22 -46.40 -10.80
CA VAL A 15 13.81 -45.21 -11.42
C VAL A 15 12.76 -44.36 -12.14
N PHE A 16 11.84 -45.00 -12.88
CA PHE A 16 10.76 -44.27 -13.55
C PHE A 16 9.76 -43.64 -12.57
N ALA A 17 9.43 -44.32 -11.46
CA ALA A 17 8.54 -43.76 -10.44
C ALA A 17 9.15 -42.52 -9.75
N ALA A 18 10.44 -42.58 -9.38
CA ALA A 18 11.15 -41.44 -8.80
C ALA A 18 11.26 -40.26 -9.79
N GLY A 19 11.54 -40.54 -11.07
CA GLY A 19 11.58 -39.53 -12.12
C GLY A 19 10.24 -38.82 -12.33
N LEU A 20 9.13 -39.57 -12.34
CA LEU A 20 7.78 -38.99 -12.44
C LEU A 20 7.43 -38.11 -11.24
N ALA A 21 7.73 -38.59 -10.02
CA ALA A 21 7.46 -37.83 -8.79
C ALA A 21 8.26 -36.51 -8.75
N GLY A 22 9.54 -36.54 -9.15
CA GLY A 22 10.37 -35.35 -9.27
C GLY A 22 9.85 -34.36 -10.32
N ALA A 23 9.40 -34.85 -11.48
CA ALA A 23 8.82 -34.01 -12.52
C ALA A 23 7.50 -33.36 -12.08
N VAL A 24 6.61 -34.12 -11.40
CA VAL A 24 5.35 -33.59 -10.87
C VAL A 24 5.60 -32.55 -9.76
N ALA A 25 6.57 -32.80 -8.85
CA ALA A 25 6.95 -31.84 -7.82
C ALA A 25 7.53 -30.54 -8.42
N ALA A 26 8.38 -30.64 -9.45
CA ALA A 26 8.91 -29.49 -10.16
C ALA A 26 7.81 -28.71 -10.91
N LEU A 27 6.88 -29.39 -11.60
CA LEU A 27 5.76 -28.76 -12.28
C LEU A 27 4.78 -28.09 -11.29
N ALA A 28 4.53 -28.71 -10.13
CA ALA A 28 3.73 -28.11 -9.06
C ALA A 28 4.41 -26.87 -8.47
N ALA A 29 5.73 -26.91 -8.23
CA ALA A 29 6.49 -25.76 -7.77
C ALA A 29 6.47 -24.61 -8.80
N VAL A 30 6.68 -24.92 -10.09
CA VAL A 30 6.57 -23.93 -11.18
C VAL A 30 5.15 -23.36 -11.29
N TYR A 31 4.11 -24.19 -11.12
CA TYR A 31 2.72 -23.73 -11.13
C TYR A 31 2.35 -22.87 -9.91
N VAL A 32 2.97 -23.08 -8.75
CA VAL A 32 2.80 -22.21 -7.57
C VAL A 32 3.60 -20.90 -7.73
N ILE A 33 4.77 -20.93 -8.38
CA ILE A 33 5.63 -19.76 -8.59
C ILE A 33 5.17 -18.88 -9.75
N ALA A 34 4.56 -19.45 -10.79
CA ALA A 34 4.14 -18.76 -12.02
C ALA A 34 2.62 -18.86 -12.31
N GLY A 35 1.85 -19.43 -11.39
CA GLY A 35 0.38 -19.37 -11.44
C GLY A 35 -0.17 -17.99 -11.05
N PRO A 36 -1.49 -17.75 -11.17
CA PRO A 36 -2.07 -16.40 -11.10
C PRO A 36 -1.79 -15.61 -9.80
N ASN A 37 -1.44 -16.29 -8.71
CA ASN A 37 -1.24 -15.70 -7.38
C ASN A 37 0.24 -15.71 -6.93
N GLY A 38 1.20 -16.09 -7.79
CA GLY A 38 2.59 -16.32 -7.43
C GLY A 38 3.53 -15.17 -7.82
N ASN A 39 3.88 -14.28 -6.88
CA ASN A 39 4.97 -13.26 -6.87
C ASN A 39 5.18 -12.31 -8.06
N THR A 40 5.02 -12.70 -9.32
CA THR A 40 5.09 -11.84 -10.51
C THR A 40 4.07 -10.72 -10.45
N ALA A 41 2.87 -11.02 -9.93
CA ALA A 41 1.77 -10.08 -9.71
C ALA A 41 2.23 -8.79 -9.00
N ASN A 42 3.06 -8.89 -7.95
CA ASN A 42 3.53 -7.71 -7.20
C ASN A 42 4.60 -6.88 -7.93
N GLY A 43 5.30 -7.46 -8.91
CA GLY A 43 6.25 -6.75 -9.77
C GLY A 43 5.60 -6.14 -11.03
N GLU A 44 4.45 -6.68 -11.43
CA GLU A 44 3.63 -6.19 -12.54
C GLU A 44 2.64 -5.12 -12.09
N SER A 45 1.95 -5.32 -10.96
CA SER A 45 0.91 -4.42 -10.44
C SER A 45 1.45 -3.03 -10.17
N CYS A 46 2.52 -2.90 -9.38
CA CYS A 46 3.18 -1.64 -9.05
C CYS A 46 3.72 -0.85 -10.27
N LYS A 47 3.68 -1.39 -11.50
CA LYS A 47 3.95 -0.60 -12.72
C LYS A 47 2.86 0.45 -12.95
N ILE A 48 1.63 0.19 -12.50
CA ILE A 48 0.48 1.09 -12.66
C ILE A 48 0.63 2.29 -11.73
N ALA A 49 1.01 2.08 -10.46
CA ALA A 49 1.39 3.16 -9.56
C ALA A 49 2.52 4.06 -10.12
N LEU A 50 3.46 3.53 -10.92
CA LEU A 50 4.48 4.35 -11.61
C LEU A 50 3.91 5.16 -12.79
N GLN A 51 2.88 4.66 -13.47
CA GLN A 51 2.15 5.44 -14.49
C GLN A 51 1.31 6.54 -13.82
N ALA A 52 0.65 6.26 -12.71
CA ALA A 52 -0.02 7.25 -11.87
C ALA A 52 0.97 8.28 -11.30
N ALA A 53 2.16 7.86 -10.89
CA ALA A 53 3.24 8.77 -10.44
C ALA A 53 3.66 9.73 -11.56
N ALA A 54 3.79 9.24 -12.79
CA ALA A 54 4.09 10.06 -13.95
C ALA A 54 2.93 11.00 -14.34
N ALA A 55 1.68 10.57 -14.18
CA ALA A 55 0.48 11.37 -14.43
C ALA A 55 0.25 12.46 -13.37
N ALA A 56 0.56 12.18 -12.11
CA ALA A 56 0.47 13.12 -10.98
C ALA A 56 1.57 14.18 -11.00
N LYS A 57 2.77 13.84 -11.48
CA LYS A 57 3.97 14.70 -11.46
C LYS A 57 3.77 16.14 -12.00
N PRO A 58 3.02 16.43 -13.07
CA PRO A 58 2.81 17.80 -13.55
C PRO A 58 2.04 18.70 -12.58
N PHE A 59 1.33 18.10 -11.62
CA PHE A 59 0.53 18.79 -10.58
C PHE A 59 1.23 18.80 -9.22
N ALA A 60 2.49 18.32 -9.13
CA ALA A 60 3.34 18.51 -7.96
C ALA A 60 3.88 19.95 -7.94
N THR A 61 2.97 20.90 -7.74
CA THR A 61 3.15 22.35 -7.76
C THR A 61 2.43 22.99 -6.58
N GLY A 62 2.53 24.32 -6.42
CA GLY A 62 1.84 25.03 -5.32
C GLY A 62 2.22 24.49 -3.94
N GLU A 63 1.22 24.27 -3.09
CA GLU A 63 1.40 23.75 -1.73
C GLU A 63 1.80 22.26 -1.72
N VAL A 64 1.64 21.52 -2.83
CA VAL A 64 2.08 20.13 -3.01
C VAL A 64 3.39 19.99 -3.83
N ALA A 65 4.14 21.08 -4.02
CA ALA A 65 5.43 21.07 -4.73
C ALA A 65 6.53 20.19 -4.10
N ALA A 66 6.34 19.76 -2.84
CA ALA A 66 7.22 18.82 -2.14
C ALA A 66 6.79 17.34 -2.28
N PHE A 67 5.74 17.03 -3.07
CA PHE A 67 5.37 15.67 -3.41
C PHE A 67 6.45 15.01 -4.29
N LEU A 68 6.88 13.81 -3.92
CA LEU A 68 7.91 13.04 -4.61
C LEU A 68 7.25 11.82 -5.29
N PRO A 69 7.01 11.85 -6.61
CA PRO A 69 6.50 10.70 -7.36
C PRO A 69 7.41 9.48 -7.22
N ALA A 70 6.82 8.30 -7.14
CA ALA A 70 7.54 7.04 -7.07
C ALA A 70 8.39 6.82 -8.33
N GLN A 71 9.66 6.45 -8.12
CA GLN A 71 10.64 6.16 -9.20
C GLN A 71 10.96 4.66 -9.33
N LYS A 72 10.44 3.83 -8.42
CA LYS A 72 10.62 2.38 -8.38
C LYS A 72 9.39 1.73 -7.73
N PRO A 73 9.06 0.47 -8.05
CA PRO A 73 8.00 -0.26 -7.36
C PRO A 73 8.23 -0.32 -5.84
N LEU A 74 7.18 -0.04 -5.06
CA LEU A 74 7.15 -0.25 -3.62
C LEU A 74 5.75 -0.72 -3.19
N GLY A 75 5.64 -2.00 -2.85
CA GLY A 75 4.43 -2.57 -2.25
C GLY A 75 4.25 -2.14 -0.78
N LEU A 76 3.04 -1.67 -0.46
CA LEU A 76 2.62 -1.19 0.85
C LEU A 76 1.42 -1.96 1.41
N SER A 77 0.83 -2.91 0.67
CA SER A 77 -0.37 -3.68 1.04
C SER A 77 -0.34 -4.31 2.45
N GLU A 78 0.83 -4.72 2.93
CA GLU A 78 1.02 -5.32 4.27
C GLU A 78 1.16 -4.30 5.43
N ILE A 79 1.17 -2.99 5.14
CA ILE A 79 1.18 -1.94 6.17
C ILE A 79 -0.17 -1.94 6.90
N ALA A 80 -0.13 -1.92 8.24
CA ALA A 80 -1.30 -2.10 9.09
C ALA A 80 -1.46 -1.02 10.17
N PHE A 81 -2.71 -0.80 10.59
CA PHE A 81 -3.14 0.16 11.63
C PHE A 81 -4.54 -0.21 12.13
N LEU A 82 -5.06 0.48 13.14
CA LEU A 82 -6.42 0.26 13.66
C LEU A 82 -7.42 1.22 13.01
N GLY A 83 -8.61 0.71 12.70
CA GLY A 83 -9.74 1.44 12.14
C GLY A 83 -10.60 2.17 13.19
N PRO A 84 -11.74 2.75 12.76
CA PRO A 84 -12.64 3.53 13.62
C PRO A 84 -13.32 2.75 14.76
N HIS A 85 -13.35 1.42 14.68
CA HIS A 85 -13.95 0.48 15.63
C HIS A 85 -12.91 -0.43 16.30
N ASP A 86 -11.64 0.02 16.31
CA ASP A 86 -10.47 -0.70 16.84
C ASP A 86 -10.16 -2.01 16.09
N GLU A 87 -10.67 -2.17 14.87
CA GLU A 87 -10.41 -3.29 13.97
C GLU A 87 -9.02 -3.18 13.33
N LEU A 88 -8.25 -4.28 13.26
CA LEU A 88 -6.93 -4.29 12.62
C LEU A 88 -7.09 -4.33 11.09
N LEU A 89 -6.78 -3.21 10.44
CA LEU A 89 -6.80 -3.05 8.99
C LEU A 89 -5.38 -3.11 8.41
N LYS A 90 -5.32 -3.52 7.15
CA LYS A 90 -4.15 -3.44 6.26
C LYS A 90 -4.46 -2.59 5.04
N MET A 91 -3.43 -2.10 4.36
CA MET A 91 -3.60 -1.46 3.04
C MET A 91 -4.11 -2.42 1.95
N SER A 92 -4.02 -3.74 2.13
CA SER A 92 -4.71 -4.74 1.30
C SER A 92 -6.23 -4.61 1.35
N ASP A 93 -6.78 -4.09 2.44
CA ASP A 93 -8.21 -4.08 2.70
C ASP A 93 -8.90 -2.87 2.01
N PHE A 94 -8.08 -1.97 1.46
CA PHE A 94 -8.46 -0.84 0.60
C PHE A 94 -8.20 -1.14 -0.89
N ALA A 95 -7.93 -2.40 -1.26
CA ALA A 95 -7.68 -2.77 -2.66
C ALA A 95 -8.84 -2.35 -3.58
N GLY A 96 -8.49 -1.80 -4.75
CA GLY A 96 -9.42 -1.13 -5.65
C GLY A 96 -9.56 0.39 -5.42
N LYS A 97 -9.14 0.93 -4.26
CA LYS A 97 -9.12 2.37 -3.98
C LYS A 97 -7.74 2.99 -4.15
N THR A 98 -7.68 4.20 -4.70
CA THR A 98 -6.53 5.10 -4.47
C THR A 98 -6.62 5.63 -3.03
N VAL A 99 -5.57 5.47 -2.23
CA VAL A 99 -5.56 5.88 -0.81
C VAL A 99 -4.55 7.00 -0.58
N LEU A 100 -4.98 8.08 0.07
CA LEU A 100 -4.09 9.09 0.63
C LEU A 100 -3.83 8.79 2.11
N LEU A 101 -2.75 8.06 2.39
CA LEU A 101 -2.34 7.67 3.73
C LEU A 101 -1.54 8.80 4.40
N ASN A 102 -2.14 9.50 5.35
CA ASN A 102 -1.48 10.55 6.14
C ASN A 102 -1.13 10.04 7.55
N LEU A 103 0.04 10.42 8.06
CA LEU A 103 0.50 10.11 9.42
C LEU A 103 0.54 11.39 10.25
N TRP A 104 -0.28 11.48 11.30
CA TRP A 104 -0.42 12.68 12.14
C TRP A 104 -0.42 12.39 13.64
N ALA A 105 -0.29 13.45 14.46
CA ALA A 105 -0.48 13.38 15.91
C ALA A 105 -0.83 14.76 16.50
N THR A 106 -1.50 14.80 17.66
CA THR A 106 -1.93 16.04 18.32
C THR A 106 -0.79 16.88 18.89
N TRP A 107 0.41 16.31 19.03
CA TRP A 107 1.63 17.04 19.41
C TRP A 107 2.38 17.61 18.18
N CYS A 108 1.99 17.21 16.97
CA CYS A 108 2.55 17.73 15.72
C CYS A 108 1.78 18.98 15.25
N ALA A 109 2.32 20.17 15.53
CA ALA A 109 1.73 21.43 15.11
C ALA A 109 1.43 21.55 13.59
N PRO A 110 2.35 21.20 12.65
CA PRO A 110 2.04 21.26 11.22
C PRO A 110 0.95 20.24 10.81
N CYS A 111 0.95 19.03 11.39
CA CYS A 111 -0.10 18.04 11.13
C CYS A 111 -1.48 18.58 11.52
N ARG A 112 -1.60 19.22 12.69
CA ARG A 112 -2.87 19.86 13.13
C ARG A 112 -3.39 20.92 12.17
N LYS A 113 -2.51 21.57 11.39
CA LYS A 113 -2.88 22.62 10.43
C LYS A 113 -3.53 22.04 9.17
N GLU A 114 -3.05 20.90 8.67
CA GLU A 114 -3.55 20.30 7.40
C GLU A 114 -4.83 19.47 7.56
N MET A 115 -5.23 19.09 8.79
CA MET A 115 -6.43 18.26 9.00
C MET A 115 -7.73 18.79 8.37
N PRO A 116 -8.06 20.11 8.38
CA PRO A 116 -9.24 20.63 7.68
C PRO A 116 -9.14 20.52 6.15
N ALA A 117 -7.92 20.59 5.58
CA ALA A 117 -7.72 20.42 4.15
C ALA A 117 -7.85 18.95 3.74
N LEU A 118 -7.37 18.01 4.56
CA LEU A 118 -7.59 16.57 4.39
C LEU A 118 -9.07 16.19 4.51
N ASP A 119 -9.80 16.78 5.46
CA ASP A 119 -11.25 16.58 5.63
C ASP A 119 -12.05 17.11 4.43
N LYS A 120 -11.70 18.30 3.92
CA LYS A 120 -12.29 18.84 2.70
C LYS A 120 -11.95 18.00 1.46
N LEU A 121 -10.72 17.49 1.33
CA LEU A 121 -10.37 16.59 0.23
C LEU A 121 -11.22 15.30 0.26
N GLN A 122 -11.45 14.73 1.45
CA GLN A 122 -12.36 13.60 1.63
C GLN A 122 -13.83 13.97 1.33
N ALA A 123 -14.26 15.22 1.61
CA ALA A 123 -15.58 15.71 1.22
C ALA A 123 -15.75 15.88 -0.31
N ASP A 124 -14.69 16.30 -1.00
CA ASP A 124 -14.72 16.64 -2.42
C ASP A 124 -14.48 15.43 -3.36
N LEU A 125 -13.70 14.42 -2.93
CA LEU A 125 -13.30 13.26 -3.76
C LEU A 125 -13.62 11.88 -3.13
N GLY A 126 -13.98 11.81 -1.85
CA GLY A 126 -14.20 10.55 -1.13
C GLY A 126 -15.30 9.70 -1.76
N SER A 127 -14.98 8.44 -2.10
CA SER A 127 -15.80 7.61 -2.97
C SER A 127 -15.49 6.11 -2.84
N GLU A 128 -16.10 5.30 -3.71
CA GLU A 128 -15.71 3.89 -3.88
C GLU A 128 -14.31 3.74 -4.51
N GLU A 129 -13.77 4.79 -5.16
CA GLU A 129 -12.47 4.76 -5.86
C GLU A 129 -11.35 5.53 -5.14
N PHE A 130 -11.67 6.37 -4.14
CA PHE A 130 -10.69 7.18 -3.39
C PHE A 130 -11.05 7.38 -1.91
N GLU A 131 -10.03 7.36 -1.04
CA GLU A 131 -10.19 7.57 0.40
C GLU A 131 -8.95 8.22 1.07
N VAL A 132 -9.19 9.18 1.96
CA VAL A 132 -8.17 9.80 2.83
C VAL A 132 -8.11 9.04 4.17
N VAL A 133 -6.97 8.39 4.43
CA VAL A 133 -6.73 7.57 5.62
C VAL A 133 -5.71 8.28 6.52
N ALA A 134 -6.20 9.14 7.41
CA ALA A 134 -5.37 9.95 8.30
C ALA A 134 -5.13 9.26 9.66
N VAL A 135 -4.06 8.47 9.76
CA VAL A 135 -3.74 7.65 10.92
C VAL A 135 -3.10 8.46 12.04
N ASN A 136 -3.76 8.51 13.19
CA ASN A 136 -3.26 9.15 14.40
C ASN A 136 -2.21 8.29 15.13
N LEU A 137 -1.13 8.93 15.62
CA LEU A 137 0.00 8.28 16.30
C LEU A 137 0.19 8.76 17.75
N ASP A 138 -0.88 9.20 18.42
CA ASP A 138 -0.85 9.52 19.85
C ASP A 138 -0.90 8.24 20.71
N ARG A 139 0.10 8.08 21.58
CA ARG A 139 0.20 6.97 22.53
C ARG A 139 -0.75 7.07 23.72
N GLY A 140 -1.49 8.18 23.83
CA GLY A 140 -2.24 8.57 25.02
C GLY A 140 -3.70 8.12 25.09
N GLY A 141 -4.15 7.31 24.12
CA GLY A 141 -5.57 6.98 23.95
C GLY A 141 -6.30 7.88 22.94
N PRO A 142 -7.50 7.50 22.49
CA PRO A 142 -8.24 8.18 21.44
C PRO A 142 -8.92 9.48 21.88
N GLU A 143 -9.00 9.78 23.18
CA GLU A 143 -9.76 10.89 23.74
C GLU A 143 -9.25 12.24 23.25
N LYS A 144 -7.93 12.46 23.36
CA LYS A 144 -7.28 13.70 22.96
C LYS A 144 -7.37 13.96 21.43
N PRO A 145 -7.05 13.00 20.54
CA PRO A 145 -7.19 13.23 19.10
C PRO A 145 -8.66 13.35 18.67
N LYS A 146 -9.60 12.53 19.17
CA LYS A 146 -11.03 12.68 18.83
C LYS A 146 -11.59 14.04 19.27
N ALA A 147 -11.26 14.50 20.48
CA ALA A 147 -11.64 15.84 20.95
C ALA A 147 -11.06 16.97 20.10
N PHE A 148 -9.79 16.84 19.65
CA PHE A 148 -9.19 17.82 18.75
C PHE A 148 -9.89 17.85 17.37
N LEU A 149 -10.20 16.70 16.76
CA LEU A 149 -10.92 16.69 15.48
C LEU A 149 -12.29 17.37 15.60
N GLN A 150 -13.01 17.13 16.70
CA GLN A 150 -14.26 17.79 17.02
C GLN A 150 -14.09 19.31 17.22
N GLU A 151 -13.03 19.76 17.90
CA GLU A 151 -12.69 21.18 18.11
C GLU A 151 -12.53 21.94 16.78
N ILE A 152 -11.91 21.32 15.76
CA ILE A 152 -11.68 21.92 14.44
C ILE A 152 -12.74 21.56 13.38
N GLY A 153 -13.82 20.87 13.76
CA GLY A 153 -14.93 20.53 12.86
C GLY A 153 -14.66 19.40 11.84
N VAL A 154 -13.54 18.69 11.97
CA VAL A 154 -13.18 17.54 11.11
C VAL A 154 -14.14 16.39 11.41
N SER A 155 -14.84 15.93 10.38
CA SER A 155 -16.04 15.07 10.49
C SER A 155 -16.30 14.15 9.29
N ARG A 156 -15.47 14.22 8.24
CA ARG A 156 -15.47 13.36 7.05
C ARG A 156 -14.41 12.28 7.11
N LEU A 157 -13.32 12.51 7.83
CA LEU A 157 -12.25 11.55 8.05
C LEU A 157 -12.66 10.48 9.06
N GLY A 158 -12.41 9.21 8.73
CA GLY A 158 -12.49 8.11 9.68
C GLY A 158 -11.39 8.21 10.75
N TYR A 159 -11.69 7.75 11.97
CA TYR A 159 -10.69 7.72 13.05
C TYR A 159 -9.76 6.51 12.92
N TYR A 160 -8.74 6.61 12.07
CA TYR A 160 -7.67 5.62 11.98
C TYR A 160 -6.58 5.94 13.01
N HIS A 161 -5.97 4.91 13.62
CA HIS A 161 -4.93 5.13 14.62
C HIS A 161 -3.92 3.97 14.77
N ASP A 162 -2.73 4.28 15.28
CA ASP A 162 -1.74 3.31 15.75
C ASP A 162 -0.95 3.89 16.93
N SER A 163 -1.43 3.63 18.14
CA SER A 163 -0.79 4.01 19.41
C SER A 163 0.48 3.21 19.72
N SER A 164 0.78 2.14 18.97
CA SER A 164 2.05 1.40 19.09
C SER A 164 3.19 2.04 18.27
N ASN A 165 2.84 2.91 17.30
CA ASN A 165 3.71 3.48 16.28
C ASN A 165 4.44 2.41 15.43
N ARG A 166 3.86 1.21 15.27
CA ARG A 166 4.33 0.16 14.35
C ARG A 166 4.26 0.63 12.89
N LEU A 167 3.15 1.25 12.48
CA LEU A 167 2.98 1.87 11.15
C LEU A 167 4.17 2.77 10.79
N LEU A 168 4.54 3.66 11.74
CA LEU A 168 5.67 4.57 11.60
C LEU A 168 7.02 3.83 11.53
N GLN A 169 7.19 2.71 12.24
CA GLN A 169 8.40 1.89 12.18
C GLN A 169 8.53 1.14 10.85
N ASP A 170 7.45 0.53 10.37
CA ASP A 170 7.43 -0.26 9.14
C ASP A 170 7.61 0.64 7.90
N LEU A 171 7.03 1.84 7.90
CA LEU A 171 7.29 2.87 6.88
C LEU A 171 8.70 3.50 7.02
N ARG A 172 9.30 3.57 8.21
CA ARG A 172 10.72 3.93 8.37
C ARG A 172 11.66 2.89 7.79
N ALA A 173 11.38 1.59 8.00
CA ALA A 173 12.14 0.50 7.40
C ALA A 173 12.08 0.52 5.86
N LYS A 174 10.98 1.01 5.28
CA LYS A 174 10.81 1.24 3.84
C LYS A 174 11.39 2.59 3.34
N ALA A 175 12.01 3.40 4.20
CA ALA A 175 12.49 4.76 3.93
C ALA A 175 11.38 5.72 3.41
N ARG A 176 10.27 5.77 4.15
CA ARG A 176 9.06 6.55 3.79
C ARG A 176 8.49 7.47 4.86
N ALA A 177 8.81 7.31 6.16
CA ALA A 177 8.20 8.11 7.24
C ALA A 177 9.21 8.59 8.30
N THR A 178 10.18 9.42 7.90
CA THR A 178 11.23 9.91 8.82
C THR A 178 10.68 10.83 9.92
N GLY A 179 9.70 11.70 9.61
CA GLY A 179 9.05 12.63 10.55
C GLY A 179 7.55 12.73 10.33
N LEU A 180 6.89 13.70 10.98
CA LEU A 180 5.47 14.00 10.80
C LEU A 180 5.24 15.48 10.40
N PRO A 181 4.23 15.79 9.56
CA PRO A 181 3.42 14.82 8.85
C PRO A 181 4.22 14.14 7.73
N THR A 182 3.76 12.94 7.37
CA THR A 182 4.17 12.22 6.17
C THR A 182 2.88 11.80 5.49
N THR A 183 2.75 12.07 4.19
CA THR A 183 1.59 11.65 3.39
C THR A 183 2.07 10.80 2.22
N ILE A 184 1.48 9.61 2.05
CA ILE A 184 1.81 8.66 0.99
C ILE A 184 0.56 8.43 0.15
N LEU A 185 0.68 8.66 -1.16
CA LEU A 185 -0.36 8.32 -2.12
C LEU A 185 -0.12 6.89 -2.62
N ILE A 186 -1.15 6.05 -2.53
CA ILE A 186 -1.10 4.61 -2.76
C ILE A 186 -2.16 4.25 -3.81
N GLY A 187 -1.78 3.46 -4.80
CA GLY A 187 -2.69 3.02 -5.87
C GLY A 187 -3.60 1.86 -5.45
N PRO A 188 -4.62 1.55 -6.28
CA PRO A 188 -5.60 0.49 -6.02
C PRO A 188 -5.00 -0.92 -5.89
N GLU A 189 -3.76 -1.12 -6.32
CA GLU A 189 -2.99 -2.37 -6.13
C GLU A 189 -2.22 -2.44 -4.78
N GLY A 190 -2.27 -1.38 -3.97
CA GLY A 190 -1.50 -1.27 -2.72
C GLY A 190 -0.03 -0.88 -2.92
N CYS A 191 0.33 -0.22 -4.02
CA CYS A 191 1.69 0.25 -4.32
C CYS A 191 1.83 1.78 -4.23
N GLU A 192 3.02 2.27 -3.87
CA GLU A 192 3.30 3.71 -3.77
C GLU A 192 3.22 4.41 -5.15
N ILE A 193 2.39 5.45 -5.23
CA ILE A 193 2.35 6.45 -6.32
C ILE A 193 3.30 7.62 -6.00
N GLY A 194 3.41 8.02 -4.73
CA GLY A 194 4.44 8.95 -4.27
C GLY A 194 4.30 9.33 -2.80
N THR A 195 5.26 10.09 -2.29
CA THR A 195 5.34 10.50 -0.88
C THR A 195 5.62 11.99 -0.76
N MET A 196 4.94 12.67 0.18
CA MET A 196 5.22 14.04 0.60
C MET A 196 5.64 14.07 2.08
N TYR A 197 6.61 14.92 2.40
CA TYR A 197 7.10 15.16 3.76
C TYR A 197 6.81 16.60 4.16
N GLY A 198 6.19 16.81 5.33
CA GLY A 198 5.64 18.11 5.70
C GLY A 198 4.20 18.32 5.20
N PRO A 199 3.52 19.36 5.72
CA PRO A 199 2.08 19.56 5.49
C PRO A 199 1.78 20.15 4.10
N ALA A 200 0.55 19.97 3.63
CA ALA A 200 0.03 20.66 2.44
C ALA A 200 -1.39 21.20 2.65
N GLU A 201 -1.79 22.18 1.84
CA GLU A 201 -3.21 22.55 1.69
C GLU A 201 -3.91 21.59 0.72
N TRP A 202 -4.11 20.34 1.15
CA TRP A 202 -4.63 19.21 0.35
C TRP A 202 -5.98 19.43 -0.36
N ALA A 203 -6.67 20.55 -0.12
CA ALA A 203 -7.91 20.95 -0.77
C ALA A 203 -7.75 22.07 -1.82
N ASP A 204 -6.51 22.46 -2.17
CA ASP A 204 -6.23 23.40 -3.26
C ASP A 204 -6.37 22.76 -4.66
N SER A 205 -6.25 23.57 -5.71
CA SER A 205 -6.39 23.09 -7.09
C SER A 205 -5.31 22.11 -7.52
N ASP A 206 -4.09 22.25 -7.01
CA ASP A 206 -2.92 21.51 -7.46
C ASP A 206 -2.95 20.13 -6.79
N ALA A 207 -3.21 20.09 -5.48
CA ALA A 207 -3.47 18.87 -4.72
C ALA A 207 -4.65 18.07 -5.30
N VAL A 208 -5.80 18.70 -5.53
CA VAL A 208 -6.99 18.03 -6.08
C VAL A 208 -6.74 17.49 -7.49
N ASN A 209 -5.99 18.21 -8.33
CA ASN A 209 -5.63 17.74 -9.68
C ASN A 209 -4.56 16.63 -9.64
N LEU A 210 -3.60 16.68 -8.72
CA LEU A 210 -2.61 15.62 -8.47
C LEU A 210 -3.31 14.31 -8.10
N ILE A 211 -4.26 14.33 -7.17
CA ILE A 211 -5.06 13.15 -6.79
C ILE A 211 -5.88 12.64 -7.97
N ARG A 212 -6.60 13.51 -8.69
CA ARG A 212 -7.40 13.11 -9.88
C ARG A 212 -6.54 12.48 -10.98
N ALA A 213 -5.35 13.01 -11.23
CA ALA A 213 -4.42 12.47 -12.22
C ALA A 213 -3.83 11.12 -11.78
N ALA A 214 -3.62 10.92 -10.48
CA ALA A 214 -3.22 9.63 -9.92
C ALA A 214 -4.32 8.56 -9.99
N MET A 215 -5.61 8.95 -9.88
CA MET A 215 -6.76 8.04 -9.99
C MET A 215 -7.08 7.61 -11.44
N ALA A 216 -6.53 8.28 -12.45
CA ALA A 216 -6.92 8.05 -13.86
C ALA A 216 -6.40 6.73 -14.47
N PRO A 217 -5.17 6.25 -14.20
CA PRO A 217 -4.68 4.98 -14.74
C PRO A 217 -5.32 3.78 -14.02
N LYS A 218 -6.18 3.02 -14.72
CA LYS A 218 -6.84 1.82 -14.20
C LYS A 218 -6.24 0.55 -14.78
N ALA A 219 -6.28 -0.53 -14.00
CA ALA A 219 -5.78 -1.84 -14.37
C ALA A 219 -6.77 -2.56 -15.31
N GLY A 220 -6.58 -2.42 -16.62
CA GLY A 220 -7.32 -3.16 -17.65
C GLY A 220 -8.65 -2.52 -18.05
N SER A 221 -8.59 -1.72 -19.12
CA SER A 221 -9.73 -1.35 -19.97
C SER A 221 -9.54 -1.96 -21.36
#